data_AF-A0A2N0PGL3-F1
#
_entry.id   AF-A0A2N0PGL3-F1
#
_cell.length_a   1.000
_cell.length_b   1.000
_cell.length_c   1.000
_cell.angle_alpha   90.00
_cell.angle_beta   90.00
_cell.angle_gamma   90.00
#
_symmetry.space_group_name_H-M   'P 1'
#
loop_
_entity.id
_entity.type
_entity.pdbx_description
1 polymer ?
#
loop_
_entity_poly.entity_id
_entity_poly.type
_entity_poly.pdbx_seq_one_letter_code
_entity_poly.pdbx_strand_id
1 'polypeptide(L)'
;MQWKCTKDYLWTTTFDSIKYQRSWCPFCQNKHENICREIVTNYLGPPSENCWPDFLKTPKYSRGLQLDIFYPKYGFAIEQQTQDQLKKELCEENCIALRYVWYYEDPYVIIPKHLRKLDLIEKIPPIQTRDVKIII
;
A
#
# COMPACT_ATOMS: atom_id res chain seq x y z
N MET A 1 -20.64 7.36 -5.83
CA MET A 1 -21.17 6.06 -5.34
C MET A 1 -19.98 5.23 -4.87
N GLN A 2 -20.13 4.50 -3.76
CA GLN A 2 -19.12 3.53 -3.31
C GLN A 2 -19.39 2.18 -4.00
N TRP A 3 -18.33 1.55 -4.48
CA TRP A 3 -18.35 0.29 -5.20
C TRP A 3 -17.52 -0.74 -4.45
N LYS A 4 -17.98 -1.99 -4.44
CA LYS A 4 -17.28 -3.14 -3.86
C LYS A 4 -17.00 -4.16 -4.95
N CYS A 5 -15.78 -4.67 -5.05
CA CYS A 5 -15.46 -5.74 -5.98
C CYS A 5 -15.61 -7.12 -5.31
N THR A 6 -15.41 -8.19 -6.08
CA THR A 6 -15.45 -9.58 -5.58
C THR A 6 -14.35 -9.90 -4.56
N LYS A 7 -13.33 -9.05 -4.44
CA LYS A 7 -12.26 -9.14 -3.43
C LYS A 7 -12.46 -8.17 -2.26
N ASP A 8 -13.68 -7.66 -2.09
CA ASP A 8 -14.08 -6.75 -1.01
C ASP A 8 -13.41 -5.37 -0.97
N TYR A 9 -12.62 -4.98 -1.97
CA TYR A 9 -12.09 -3.63 -2.05
C TYR A 9 -13.20 -2.61 -2.31
N LEU A 10 -13.16 -1.51 -1.55
CA LEU A 10 -14.08 -0.38 -1.67
C LEU A 10 -13.41 0.80 -2.37
N TRP A 11 -14.04 1.34 -3.41
CA TRP A 11 -13.60 2.60 -4.04
C TRP A 11 -14.78 3.48 -4.43
N THR A 12 -14.52 4.78 -4.57
CA THR A 12 -15.52 5.74 -5.01
C THR A 12 -15.33 6.04 -6.50
N THR A 13 -16.38 5.85 -7.30
CA THR A 13 -16.41 6.26 -8.71
C THR A 13 -17.85 6.49 -9.20
N THR A 14 -17.99 6.99 -10.42
CA THR A 14 -19.27 7.18 -11.10
C THR A 14 -19.69 5.92 -11.86
N PHE A 15 -21.00 5.70 -12.00
CA PHE A 15 -21.56 4.60 -12.79
C PHE A 15 -21.05 4.65 -14.24
N ASP A 16 -21.01 5.84 -14.83
CA ASP A 16 -20.57 6.03 -16.21
C ASP A 16 -19.11 5.64 -16.43
N SER A 17 -18.24 5.90 -15.45
CA SER A 17 -16.84 5.49 -15.54
C SER A 17 -16.74 3.95 -15.59
N ILE A 18 -17.46 3.23 -14.73
CA ILE A 18 -17.45 1.77 -14.74
C ILE A 18 -18.00 1.19 -16.05
N LYS A 19 -19.15 1.70 -16.50
CA LYS A 19 -19.86 1.14 -17.66
C LYS A 19 -19.15 1.45 -18.98
N TYR A 20 -18.66 2.67 -19.16
CA TYR A 20 -18.16 3.14 -20.45
C TYR A 20 -16.64 3.24 -20.52
N GLN A 21 -15.94 3.47 -19.40
CA GLN A 21 -14.48 3.64 -19.38
C GLN A 21 -13.71 2.38 -18.95
N ARG A 22 -14.40 1.27 -18.66
CA ARG A 22 -13.81 0.02 -18.15
C ARG A 22 -12.95 0.22 -16.89
N SER A 23 -13.23 1.27 -16.11
CA SER A 23 -12.60 1.54 -14.81
C SER A 23 -13.22 0.68 -13.70
N TRP A 24 -13.19 -0.64 -13.94
CA TRP A 24 -13.43 -1.64 -12.90
C TRP A 24 -12.42 -1.46 -11.77
N CYS A 25 -12.62 -2.15 -10.65
CA CYS A 25 -11.86 -2.01 -9.42
C CYS A 25 -10.37 -1.66 -9.64
N PRO A 26 -9.93 -0.42 -9.31
CA PRO A 26 -8.57 0.04 -9.60
C PRO A 26 -7.52 -0.81 -8.87
N PHE A 27 -7.88 -1.28 -7.68
CA PHE A 27 -7.11 -2.26 -6.92
C PHE A 27 -6.90 -3.54 -7.75
N CYS A 28 -7.96 -4.14 -8.31
CA CYS A 28 -7.82 -5.38 -9.09
C CYS A 28 -6.97 -5.24 -10.37
N GLN A 29 -6.81 -4.02 -10.90
CA GLN A 29 -5.91 -3.75 -12.03
C GLN A 29 -4.43 -3.74 -11.58
N ASN A 30 -4.13 -3.17 -10.41
CA ASN A 30 -2.80 -3.15 -9.80
C ASN A 30 -2.54 -4.38 -8.91
N LYS A 31 -2.36 -5.55 -9.55
CA LYS A 31 -2.14 -6.83 -8.84
C LYS A 31 -1.01 -6.76 -7.80
N HIS A 32 0.10 -6.11 -8.11
CA HIS A 32 1.25 -6.01 -7.21
C HIS A 32 0.98 -5.09 -6.00
N GLU A 33 0.35 -3.94 -6.23
CA GLU A 33 -0.03 -3.00 -5.17
C GLU A 33 -1.03 -3.64 -4.20
N ASN A 34 -1.99 -4.38 -4.75
CA ASN A 34 -2.96 -5.12 -3.96
C ASN A 34 -2.32 -6.17 -3.08
N ILE A 35 -1.38 -6.94 -3.62
CA ILE A 35 -0.65 -7.95 -2.84
C ILE A 35 0.10 -7.24 -1.70
N CYS A 36 0.78 -6.13 -1.99
CA CYS A 36 1.46 -5.36 -0.95
C CYS A 36 0.50 -4.87 0.13
N ARG A 37 -0.63 -4.28 -0.29
CA ARG A 37 -1.68 -3.76 0.60
C ARG A 37 -2.26 -4.86 1.47
N GLU A 38 -2.58 -6.02 0.89
CA GLU A 38 -3.12 -7.19 1.58
C GLU A 38 -2.13 -7.73 2.62
N ILE A 39 -0.86 -7.93 2.23
CA ILE A 39 0.18 -8.41 3.14
C ILE A 39 0.33 -7.48 4.34
N VAL A 40 0.49 -6.18 4.12
CA VAL A 40 0.63 -5.22 5.23
C VAL A 40 -0.64 -5.18 6.09
N THR A 41 -1.82 -5.27 5.47
CA THR A 41 -3.10 -5.31 6.17
C THR A 41 -3.21 -6.51 7.11
N ASN A 42 -2.71 -7.67 6.69
CA ASN A 42 -2.70 -8.87 7.52
C ASN A 42 -1.83 -8.72 8.78
N TYR A 43 -0.79 -7.90 8.75
CA TYR A 43 0.07 -7.64 9.92
C TYR A 43 -0.45 -6.50 10.81
N LEU A 44 -0.94 -5.41 10.22
CA LEU A 44 -1.16 -4.14 10.94
C LEU A 44 -2.61 -3.66 10.96
N GLY A 45 -3.52 -4.34 10.25
CA GLY A 45 -4.86 -3.86 9.95
C GLY A 45 -4.88 -2.92 8.74
N PRO A 46 -6.06 -2.40 8.34
CA PRO A 46 -6.19 -1.60 7.12
C PRO A 46 -5.35 -0.30 7.16
N PRO A 47 -4.80 0.15 6.01
CA PRO A 47 -4.07 1.41 5.93
C PRO A 47 -4.97 2.62 6.09
N SER A 48 -4.35 3.80 6.26
CA SER A 48 -5.06 5.09 6.27
C SER A 48 -5.89 5.27 4.99
N GLU A 49 -7.11 5.77 5.14
CA GLU A 49 -7.94 6.21 4.00
C GLU A 49 -7.34 7.44 3.29
N ASN A 50 -6.55 8.24 4.02
CA ASN A 50 -5.86 9.40 3.46
C ASN A 50 -4.43 9.03 3.04
N CYS A 51 -4.23 8.89 1.72
CA CYS A 51 -2.92 8.72 1.06
C CYS A 51 -2.24 10.05 0.67
N TRP A 52 -2.85 11.20 1.00
CA TRP A 52 -2.38 12.55 0.65
C TRP A 52 -2.16 13.38 1.93
N PRO A 53 -1.11 13.08 2.71
CA PRO A 53 -0.84 13.83 3.92
C PRO A 53 -0.43 15.27 3.61
N ASP A 54 -0.83 16.21 4.47
CA ASP A 54 -0.60 17.65 4.26
C ASP A 54 0.88 18.01 4.14
N PHE A 55 1.77 17.25 4.80
CA PHE A 55 3.21 17.47 4.73
C PHE A 55 3.82 17.17 3.36
N LEU A 56 3.09 16.50 2.46
CA LEU A 56 3.51 16.29 1.07
C LEU A 56 3.08 17.41 0.12
N LYS A 57 2.47 18.49 0.63
CA LYS A 57 2.14 19.69 -0.16
C LYS A 57 3.35 20.57 -0.33
N THR A 58 3.60 20.98 -1.57
CA THR A 58 4.64 21.96 -1.90
C THR A 58 4.02 23.11 -2.69
N PRO A 59 4.68 24.28 -2.80
CA PRO A 59 4.20 25.37 -3.66
C PRO A 59 3.97 24.92 -5.11
N LYS A 60 4.74 23.93 -5.58
CA LYS A 60 4.60 23.32 -6.91
C LYS A 60 3.44 22.35 -7.00
N TYR A 61 3.15 21.60 -5.93
CA TYR A 61 2.10 20.59 -5.88
C TYR A 61 1.10 20.94 -4.77
N SER A 62 0.17 21.84 -5.06
CA SER A 62 -0.83 22.34 -4.09
C SER A 62 -1.77 21.25 -3.56
N ARG A 63 -1.98 20.18 -4.32
CA ARG A 63 -2.74 18.98 -3.90
C ARG A 63 -1.92 17.98 -3.08
N GLY A 64 -0.61 18.17 -3.00
CA GLY A 64 0.31 17.22 -2.37
C GLY A 64 0.79 16.10 -3.30
N LEU A 65 1.71 15.29 -2.81
CA LEU A 65 2.13 14.03 -3.42
C LEU A 65 1.41 12.86 -2.74
N GLN A 66 1.08 11.83 -3.51
CA GLN A 66 0.41 10.63 -3.00
C GLN A 66 1.42 9.61 -2.48
N LEU A 67 1.10 8.96 -1.35
CA LEU A 67 1.74 7.73 -0.90
C LEU A 67 0.88 6.50 -1.25
N ASP A 68 1.48 5.43 -1.77
CA ASP A 68 0.70 4.23 -2.16
C ASP A 68 0.04 3.57 -0.94
N ILE A 69 0.83 3.34 0.12
CA ILE A 69 0.36 2.76 1.39
C ILE A 69 0.92 3.61 2.52
N PHE A 70 0.05 4.18 3.36
CA PHE A 70 0.46 5.08 4.44
C PHE A 70 -0.14 4.66 5.78
N TYR A 71 0.73 4.55 6.80
CA TYR A 71 0.36 4.24 8.17
C TYR A 71 0.89 5.33 9.11
N PRO A 72 0.15 6.44 9.30
CA PRO A 72 0.58 7.55 10.16
C PRO A 72 0.80 7.09 11.60
N LYS A 73 -0.06 6.19 12.11
CA LYS A 73 0.04 5.62 13.46
C LYS A 73 1.38 4.94 13.74
N TYR A 74 1.96 4.31 12.73
CA TYR A 74 3.23 3.58 12.83
C TYR A 74 4.41 4.37 12.25
N GLY A 75 4.19 5.61 11.79
CA GLY A 75 5.23 6.46 11.24
C GLY A 75 5.92 5.88 10.01
N PHE A 76 5.21 5.15 9.14
CA PHE A 76 5.83 4.61 7.92
C PHE A 76 4.90 4.65 6.71
N ALA A 77 5.53 4.58 5.54
CA ALA A 77 4.87 4.51 4.25
C ALA A 77 5.58 3.52 3.33
N ILE A 78 4.83 2.93 2.40
CA ILE A 78 5.36 2.12 1.30
C ILE A 78 5.05 2.80 -0.02
N GLU A 79 6.07 2.90 -0.85
CA GLU A 79 6.02 3.36 -2.24
C GLU A 79 6.40 2.22 -3.18
N GLN A 80 5.74 2.17 -4.32
CA GLN A 80 6.03 1.23 -5.39
C GLN A 80 6.50 1.98 -6.64
N GLN A 81 7.18 1.23 -7.51
CA GLN A 81 7.51 1.61 -8.89
C GLN A 81 8.53 2.73 -9.09
N THR A 82 8.67 3.71 -8.20
CA THR A 82 9.62 4.82 -8.43
C THR A 82 10.15 5.43 -7.14
N GLN A 83 11.47 5.63 -7.10
CA GLN A 83 12.11 6.44 -6.08
C GLN A 83 11.92 7.92 -6.42
N ASP A 84 11.04 8.58 -5.67
CA ASP A 84 10.89 10.03 -5.71
C ASP A 84 11.72 10.67 -4.58
N GLN A 85 12.74 11.44 -4.96
CA GLN A 85 13.63 12.10 -4.02
C GLN A 85 12.89 13.13 -3.14
N LEU A 86 11.90 13.83 -3.70
CA LEU A 86 11.12 14.81 -2.97
C LEU A 86 10.22 14.13 -1.93
N LYS A 87 9.57 13.03 -2.30
CA LYS A 87 8.79 12.24 -1.32
C LYS A 87 9.67 11.75 -0.18
N LYS A 88 10.89 11.29 -0.50
CA LYS A 88 11.85 10.80 0.49
C LYS A 88 12.24 11.90 1.48
N GLU A 89 12.64 13.07 0.99
CA GLU A 89 13.03 14.22 1.82
C GLU A 89 11.87 14.66 2.72
N LEU A 90 10.67 14.84 2.15
CA LEU A 90 9.50 15.25 2.93
C LEU A 90 9.07 14.20 3.97
N CYS A 91 9.22 12.91 3.67
CA CYS A 91 8.96 11.87 4.66
C CYS A 91 9.99 11.89 5.79
N GLU A 92 11.28 12.05 5.46
CA GLU A 92 12.37 12.12 6.44
C GLU A 92 12.20 13.33 7.37
N GLU A 93 11.85 14.51 6.84
CA GLU A 93 11.56 15.72 7.62
C GLU A 93 10.39 15.56 8.59
N ASN A 94 9.44 14.68 8.27
CA ASN A 94 8.24 14.44 9.07
C ASN A 94 8.30 13.14 9.88
N CYS A 95 9.49 12.57 10.05
CA CYS A 95 9.72 11.31 10.79
C CYS A 95 8.90 10.13 10.25
N ILE A 96 8.63 10.10 8.94
CA ILE A 96 7.96 8.99 8.26
C ILE A 96 9.01 8.12 7.58
N ALA A 97 9.08 6.85 7.98
CA ALA A 97 9.94 5.88 7.35
C ALA A 97 9.36 5.46 5.98
N LEU A 98 9.90 6.01 4.90
CA LEU A 98 9.56 5.59 3.54
C LEU A 98 10.28 4.29 3.17
N ARG A 99 9.54 3.30 2.66
CA ARG A 99 10.07 2.01 2.20
C ARG A 99 9.61 1.74 0.78
N TYR A 100 10.48 1.12 -0.01
CA TYR A 100 10.19 0.80 -1.39
C TYR A 100 9.98 -0.71 -1.55
N VAL A 101 9.00 -1.09 -2.36
CA VAL A 101 8.77 -2.47 -2.79
C VAL A 101 8.73 -2.47 -4.31
N TRP A 102 9.73 -3.08 -4.93
CA TRP A 102 9.83 -3.10 -6.39
C TRP A 102 9.03 -4.25 -7.00
N TYR A 103 8.52 -4.08 -8.22
CA TYR A 103 7.66 -5.07 -8.89
C TYR A 103 8.35 -6.41 -9.21
N TYR A 104 9.69 -6.44 -9.19
CA TYR A 104 10.51 -7.64 -9.41
C TYR A 104 10.89 -8.36 -8.11
N GLU A 105 10.57 -7.77 -6.95
CA GLU A 105 10.82 -8.40 -5.65
C GLU A 105 9.60 -9.21 -5.20
N ASP A 106 9.83 -10.21 -4.34
CA ASP A 106 8.72 -10.92 -3.69
C ASP A 106 8.18 -10.08 -2.51
N PRO A 107 6.95 -9.54 -2.59
CA PRO A 107 6.37 -8.72 -1.53
C PRO A 107 6.17 -9.51 -0.23
N TYR A 108 6.00 -10.84 -0.29
CA TYR A 108 5.91 -11.69 0.91
C TYR A 108 7.23 -11.79 1.67
N VAL A 109 8.36 -11.45 1.03
CA VAL A 109 9.69 -11.44 1.66
C VAL A 109 10.07 -10.02 2.05
N ILE A 110 9.86 -9.05 1.15
CA ILE A 110 10.32 -7.68 1.34
C ILE A 110 9.49 -6.93 2.39
N ILE A 111 8.16 -7.09 2.39
CA ILE A 111 7.31 -6.38 3.34
C ILE A 111 7.61 -6.79 4.79
N PRO A 112 7.63 -8.09 5.16
CA PRO A 112 8.01 -8.49 6.51
C PRO A 112 9.42 -8.04 6.89
N LYS A 113 10.36 -8.00 5.94
CA LYS A 113 11.72 -7.48 6.17
C LYS A 113 11.70 -6.01 6.52
N HIS A 114 10.89 -5.19 5.84
CA HIS A 114 10.72 -3.77 6.16
C HIS A 114 10.06 -3.57 7.52
N LEU A 115 9.00 -4.33 7.81
CA LEU A 115 8.30 -4.25 9.09
C LEU A 115 9.20 -4.64 10.27
N ARG A 116 10.03 -5.69 10.13
CA ARG A 116 11.03 -6.09 11.14
C ARG A 116 12.11 -5.04 11.34
N LYS A 117 12.54 -4.35 10.28
CA LYS A 117 13.52 -3.25 10.38
C LYS A 117 12.97 -2.02 11.11
N LEU A 118 11.65 -1.88 11.12
CA LEU A 118 10.95 -0.82 11.85
C LEU A 118 10.52 -1.27 13.25
N ASP A 119 10.91 -2.49 13.67
CA ASP A 119 10.49 -3.13 14.92
C ASP A 119 8.95 -3.12 15.12
N LEU A 120 8.19 -3.12 14.01
CA LEU A 120 6.72 -3.15 14.01
C LEU A 120 6.14 -4.56 14.19
N ILE A 121 6.96 -5.59 13.98
CA ILE A 121 6.61 -7.00 14.20
C ILE A 121 7.75 -7.69 14.95
N GLU A 122 7.43 -8.63 15.84
CA GLU A 122 8.44 -9.41 16.55
C GLU A 122 9.31 -10.24 15.59
N LYS A 123 10.59 -10.38 15.93
CA LYS A 123 11.57 -11.15 15.14
C LYS A 123 11.38 -12.66 15.34
N ILE A 124 10.37 -13.28 14.73
CA ILE A 124 10.19 -14.75 14.62
C ILE A 124 9.35 -15.08 13.34
N PRO A 125 9.48 -16.30 12.74
CA PRO A 125 9.74 -16.51 11.31
C PRO A 125 8.47 -16.59 10.44
N PRO A 126 8.59 -16.64 9.09
CA PRO A 126 7.42 -16.56 8.22
C PRO A 126 6.62 -17.86 8.33
N ILE A 127 5.34 -17.76 8.68
CA ILE A 127 4.41 -18.86 8.45
C ILE A 127 3.96 -18.73 7.00
N GLN A 128 4.72 -19.32 6.08
CA GLN A 128 4.16 -19.78 4.82
C GLN A 128 3.99 -21.29 4.91
N THR A 129 2.79 -21.72 5.27
CA THR A 129 2.22 -22.91 4.64
C THR A 129 0.89 -22.48 4.08
N ARG A 130 0.86 -22.28 2.76
CA ARG A 130 -0.39 -22.41 2.00
C ARG A 130 -0.95 -23.76 2.38
N ASP A 131 -2.14 -23.79 2.96
CA ASP A 131 -2.94 -25.01 3.08
C ASP A 131 -3.23 -25.50 1.66
N VAL A 132 -2.31 -26.30 1.11
CA VAL A 132 -2.68 -27.27 0.08
C VAL A 132 -3.49 -28.31 0.83
N LYS A 133 -4.82 -28.14 0.83
CA LYS A 133 -5.73 -29.24 1.09
C LYS A 133 -5.49 -30.27 -0.01
N ILE A 134 -4.58 -31.22 0.23
CA ILE A 134 -4.58 -32.49 -0.48
C ILE A 134 -5.83 -33.20 0.02
N ILE A 135 -6.88 -33.15 -0.79
CA ILE A 135 -8.00 -34.08 -0.67
C ILE A 135 -7.44 -35.42 -1.15
N ILE A 136 -7.25 -36.36 -0.21
CA ILE A 136 -7.25 -37.79 -0.49
C ILE A 136 -8.57 -38.35 0.02
#